data_AF-A0A1F7S3F8-F1
#
_entry.id   AF-A0A1F7S3F8-F1
#
_cell.length_a   1.000
_cell.length_b   1.000
_cell.length_c   1.000
_cell.angle_alpha   90.00
_cell.angle_beta   90.00
_cell.angle_gamma   90.00
#
_symmetry.space_group_name_H-M   'P 1'
#
loop_
_entity.id
_entity.type
_entity.pdbx_description
1 polymer ?
#
loop_
_entity_poly.entity_id
_entity_poly.type
_entity_poly.pdbx_seq_one_letter_code
_entity_poly.pdbx_strand_id
1 'polypeptide(L)'
;MEKILIVGCKKAMDDVCIGCSRCLVGFNRKEGEFARYKGKNAEITGLLNCGDCPGAALVTRLKQVQLWNAPMQEKVTKIHVGPCIIDHCPYKDVLLQKMRAKSGIEVIEGTHPYKPENIFG
;
A
#
# COMPACT_ATOMS: atom_id res chain seq x y z
N MET A 1 10.47 -3.76 -14.86
CA MET A 1 9.08 -4.06 -14.46
C MET A 1 8.89 -3.53 -13.05
N GLU A 2 7.83 -2.76 -12.82
CA GLU A 2 7.54 -2.24 -11.47
C GLU A 2 6.86 -3.32 -10.63
N LYS A 3 7.36 -3.56 -9.43
CA LYS A 3 6.85 -4.54 -8.47
C LYS A 3 6.30 -3.82 -7.25
N ILE A 4 4.98 -3.76 -7.14
CA ILE A 4 4.28 -2.87 -6.23
C ILE A 4 3.82 -3.63 -4.99
N LEU A 5 4.23 -3.16 -3.83
CA LEU A 5 3.67 -3.56 -2.54
C LEU A 5 2.64 -2.52 -2.10
N ILE A 6 1.43 -2.94 -1.74
CA ILE A 6 0.45 -2.05 -1.12
C ILE A 6 0.50 -2.22 0.39
N VAL A 7 0.62 -1.10 1.11
CA VAL A 7 0.53 -1.06 2.57
C VAL A 7 -0.76 -0.38 2.99
N GLY A 8 -1.55 -1.02 3.85
CA GLY A 8 -2.79 -0.44 4.38
C GLY A 8 -3.00 -0.68 5.88
N CYS A 9 -4.08 -0.13 6.43
CA CYS A 9 -4.35 -0.17 7.87
C CYS A 9 -4.77 -1.58 8.31
N LYS A 10 -4.17 -2.11 9.38
CA LYS A 10 -4.55 -3.42 9.95
C LYS A 10 -6.01 -3.51 10.41
N LYS A 11 -6.58 -2.40 10.89
CA LYS A 11 -7.94 -2.34 11.45
C LYS A 11 -9.03 -2.01 10.42
N ALA A 12 -8.63 -1.63 9.20
CA ALA A 12 -9.57 -1.22 8.17
C ALA A 12 -9.49 -2.12 6.93
N MET A 13 -8.30 -2.62 6.62
CA MET A 13 -8.14 -3.70 5.64
C MET A 13 -8.83 -4.94 6.19
N ASP A 14 -9.60 -5.60 5.33
CA ASP A 14 -10.43 -6.80 5.59
C ASP A 14 -11.68 -6.56 6.46
N ASP A 15 -11.63 -5.66 7.45
CA ASP A 15 -12.75 -5.39 8.37
C ASP A 15 -13.73 -4.31 7.89
N VAL A 16 -13.25 -3.29 7.16
CA VAL A 16 -14.07 -2.13 6.70
C VAL A 16 -14.01 -1.99 5.18
N CYS A 17 -12.80 -2.05 4.64
CA CYS A 17 -12.57 -2.26 3.23
C CYS A 17 -12.47 -3.76 3.00
N ILE A 18 -13.06 -4.28 1.91
CA ILE A 18 -12.99 -5.70 1.53
C ILE A 18 -11.58 -6.04 1.00
N GLY A 19 -10.59 -5.85 1.87
CA GLY A 19 -9.17 -6.17 1.83
C GLY A 19 -8.36 -5.56 0.71
N CYS A 20 -8.79 -5.82 -0.51
CA CYS A 20 -7.93 -5.76 -1.67
C CYS A 20 -8.71 -5.32 -2.92
N SER A 21 -10.04 -5.52 -2.97
CA SER A 21 -10.81 -5.35 -4.21
C SER A 21 -10.64 -3.95 -4.81
N ARG A 22 -10.84 -2.89 -4.02
CA ARG A 22 -10.75 -1.51 -4.54
C ARG A 22 -9.34 -1.14 -5.00
N CYS A 23 -8.30 -1.50 -4.24
CA CYS A 23 -6.92 -1.26 -4.63
C CYS A 23 -6.55 -2.04 -5.92
N LEU A 24 -6.94 -3.31 -6.01
CA LEU A 24 -6.69 -4.15 -7.17
C LEU A 24 -7.47 -3.67 -8.41
N VAL A 25 -8.74 -3.28 -8.26
CA VAL A 25 -9.53 -2.70 -9.35
C VAL A 25 -8.91 -1.38 -9.82
N GLY A 26 -8.51 -0.51 -8.89
CA GLY A 26 -7.79 0.72 -9.21
C GLY A 26 -6.49 0.46 -9.97
N PHE A 27 -5.73 -0.56 -9.57
CA PHE A 27 -4.51 -0.95 -10.27
C PHE A 27 -4.78 -1.55 -11.66
N ASN A 28 -5.76 -2.44 -11.79
CA ASN A 28 -6.12 -3.08 -13.06
C ASN A 28 -6.59 -2.04 -14.08
N ARG A 29 -7.34 -1.02 -13.63
CA ARG A 29 -7.82 0.08 -14.47
C ARG A 29 -6.83 1.24 -14.61
N LYS A 30 -5.72 1.21 -13.87
CA LYS A 30 -4.72 2.30 -13.81
C LYS A 30 -5.35 3.64 -13.43
N GLU A 31 -6.19 3.62 -12.40
CA GLU A 31 -6.89 4.77 -11.84
C GLU A 31 -6.23 5.28 -10.54
N GLY A 32 -6.54 6.52 -10.16
CA GLY A 32 -5.94 7.17 -8.99
C GLY A 32 -4.42 7.24 -9.11
N GLU A 33 -3.72 6.90 -8.04
CA GLU A 33 -2.26 6.92 -8.01
C GLU A 33 -1.62 5.88 -8.93
N PHE A 34 -2.38 4.89 -9.40
CA PHE A 34 -1.88 3.89 -10.37
C PHE A 34 -1.84 4.42 -11.81
N ALA A 35 -2.39 5.61 -12.10
CA ALA A 35 -2.32 6.22 -13.43
C ALA A 35 -0.87 6.42 -13.93
N ARG A 36 0.09 6.57 -13.00
CA ARG A 36 1.53 6.66 -13.29
C ARG A 36 2.13 5.44 -13.99
N TYR A 37 1.41 4.32 -13.98
CA TYR A 37 1.82 3.06 -14.61
C TYR A 37 1.15 2.82 -15.96
N LYS A 38 0.38 3.77 -16.51
CA LYS A 38 -0.13 3.66 -17.90
C LYS A 38 1.04 3.52 -18.88
N GLY A 39 0.95 2.55 -19.78
CA GLY A 39 2.01 2.23 -20.75
C GLY A 39 3.27 1.61 -20.14
N LYS A 40 3.26 1.23 -18.86
CA LYS A 40 4.40 0.59 -18.18
C LYS A 40 4.04 -0.83 -17.74
N ASN A 41 5.02 -1.72 -17.77
CA ASN A 41 4.87 -3.04 -17.17
C ASN A 41 5.01 -2.95 -15.64
N ALA A 42 3.92 -3.23 -14.94
CA ALA A 42 3.81 -3.19 -13.49
C ALA A 42 2.93 -4.33 -13.00
N GLU A 43 3.21 -4.84 -11.80
CA GLU A 43 2.41 -5.85 -11.11
C GLU A 43 2.32 -5.56 -9.61
N ILE A 44 1.27 -6.05 -8.97
CA ILE A 44 1.16 -6.02 -7.51
C ILE A 44 1.75 -7.32 -6.97
N THR A 45 2.79 -7.20 -6.15
CA THR A 45 3.47 -8.35 -5.53
C THR A 45 2.85 -8.73 -4.19
N GLY A 46 2.00 -7.88 -3.62
CA GLY A 46 1.26 -8.21 -2.41
C GLY A 46 0.56 -7.04 -1.75
N LEU A 47 -0.23 -7.38 -0.74
CA LEU A 47 -0.83 -6.45 0.20
C LEU A 47 -0.32 -6.76 1.62
N LEU A 48 0.02 -5.71 2.35
CA LEU A 48 0.59 -5.80 3.69
C LEU A 48 -0.10 -4.80 4.61
N ASN A 49 -0.54 -5.23 5.79
CA ASN A 49 -1.00 -4.26 6.78
C ASN A 49 0.16 -3.59 7.56
N CYS A 50 -0.11 -2.41 8.13
CA CYS A 50 0.85 -1.58 8.87
C CYS A 50 1.38 -2.19 10.18
N GLY A 51 0.92 -3.38 10.59
CA GLY A 51 1.43 -4.06 11.78
C GLY A 51 0.91 -3.53 13.11
N ASP A 52 -0.30 -2.97 13.13
CA ASP A 52 -0.98 -2.36 14.28
C ASP A 52 -0.50 -0.94 14.65
N CYS A 53 -1.24 -0.25 15.52
CA CYS A 53 -0.93 1.09 15.99
C CYS A 53 0.11 1.05 17.12
N PRO A 54 1.13 1.95 17.15
CA PRO A 54 1.43 3.04 16.22
C PRO A 54 2.45 2.66 15.12
N GLY A 55 2.35 1.44 14.59
CA GLY A 55 3.24 0.91 13.54
C GLY A 55 4.54 0.34 14.07
N ALA A 56 4.53 -0.29 15.25
CA ALA A 56 5.74 -0.89 15.84
C ALA A 56 6.27 -2.05 14.97
N ALA A 57 5.39 -2.89 14.44
CA ALA A 57 5.77 -4.03 13.62
C ALA A 57 6.01 -3.71 12.14
N LEU A 58 5.73 -2.48 11.67
CA LEU A 58 5.79 -2.10 10.25
C LEU A 58 7.13 -2.45 9.60
N VAL A 59 8.25 -2.05 10.22
CA VAL A 59 9.60 -2.25 9.66
C VAL A 59 9.94 -3.74 9.61
N THR A 60 9.63 -4.49 10.66
CA THR A 60 9.82 -5.95 10.70
C THR A 60 9.02 -6.65 9.60
N ARG A 61 7.77 -6.24 9.38
CA ARG A 61 6.90 -6.79 8.34
C ARG A 61 7.43 -6.51 6.94
N LEU A 62 7.91 -5.29 6.67
CA LEU A 62 8.58 -4.95 5.41
C LEU A 62 9.84 -5.80 5.20
N LYS A 63 10.62 -6.00 6.26
CA LYS A 63 11.81 -6.87 6.22
C LYS A 63 11.44 -8.32 5.92
N GLN A 64 10.34 -8.83 6.49
CA GLN A 64 9.83 -10.17 6.19
C GLN A 64 9.44 -10.31 4.72
N VAL A 65 8.70 -9.33 4.15
CA VAL A 65 8.38 -9.32 2.71
C VAL A 65 9.65 -9.39 1.87
N GLN A 66 10.67 -8.59 2.19
CA GLN A 66 11.94 -8.62 1.46
C GLN A 66 12.68 -9.95 1.58
N LEU A 67 12.80 -10.50 2.80
CA LEU A 67 13.56 -11.73 3.05
C LEU A 67 12.89 -12.95 2.41
N TRP A 68 11.57 -13.07 2.53
CA TRP A 68 10.83 -14.24 2.06
C TRP A 68 10.74 -14.28 0.54
N ASN A 69 10.75 -13.11 -0.11
CA ASN A 69 10.67 -13.01 -1.57
C ASN A 69 12.05 -13.01 -2.27
N ALA A 70 13.14 -12.77 -1.54
CA ALA A 70 14.48 -12.73 -2.11
C ALA A 70 14.90 -14.00 -2.88
N PRO A 71 14.63 -15.24 -2.40
CA PRO A 71 15.00 -16.46 -3.13
C PRO A 71 14.29 -16.63 -4.47
N MET A 72 13.09 -16.04 -4.60
CA MET A 72 12.29 -16.05 -5.84
C MET A 72 12.60 -14.86 -6.76
N GLN A 73 13.60 -14.03 -6.42
CA GLN A 73 13.94 -12.79 -7.14
C GLN A 73 12.79 -11.77 -7.21
N GLU A 74 11.84 -11.86 -6.28
CA GLU A 74 10.67 -11.00 -6.16
C GLU A 74 11.02 -9.75 -5.34
N LYS A 75 11.57 -8.71 -6.00
CA LYS A 75 12.01 -7.47 -5.34
C LYS A 75 11.01 -6.33 -5.54
N VAL A 76 10.39 -5.87 -4.45
CA VAL A 76 9.54 -4.66 -4.45
C VAL A 76 10.33 -3.44 -4.93
N THR A 77 9.77 -2.69 -5.88
CA THR A 77 10.33 -1.44 -6.42
C THR A 77 9.56 -0.20 -6.00
N LYS A 78 8.30 -0.35 -5.59
CA LYS A 78 7.41 0.74 -5.14
C LYS A 78 6.56 0.30 -3.97
N ILE A 79 6.34 1.19 -3.00
CA ILE A 79 5.37 1.00 -1.93
C ILE A 79 4.24 2.00 -2.12
N HIS A 80 3.02 1.51 -2.35
CA HIS A 80 1.82 2.35 -2.32
C HIS A 80 1.15 2.27 -0.95
N VAL A 81 0.75 3.40 -0.39
CA VAL A 81 0.08 3.47 0.91
C VAL A 81 -1.39 3.75 0.71
N GLY A 82 -2.26 2.86 1.17
CA GLY A 82 -3.69 2.93 0.92
C GLY A 82 -4.37 4.15 1.57
N PRO A 83 -5.49 4.64 0.99
CA PRO A 83 -6.32 5.71 1.54
C PRO A 83 -6.71 5.51 3.01
N CYS A 84 -6.94 4.26 3.43
CA CYS A 84 -7.25 3.93 4.83
C CYS A 84 -6.14 4.34 5.82
N ILE A 85 -4.90 4.52 5.37
CA ILE A 85 -3.83 5.14 6.15
C ILE A 85 -3.76 6.63 5.84
N ILE A 86 -3.69 7.00 4.55
CA ILE A 86 -3.41 8.37 4.11
C ILE A 86 -4.46 9.38 4.58
N ASP A 87 -5.73 8.99 4.60
CA ASP A 87 -6.84 9.90 4.91
C ASP A 87 -7.32 9.80 6.37
N HIS A 88 -7.09 8.66 7.04
CA HIS A 88 -7.79 8.32 8.28
C HIS A 88 -6.89 7.87 9.44
N CYS A 89 -5.61 7.58 9.21
CA CYS A 89 -4.75 7.08 10.28
C CYS A 89 -4.11 8.23 11.07
N PRO A 90 -4.29 8.31 12.41
CA PRO A 90 -3.62 9.33 13.23
C PRO A 90 -2.09 9.15 13.29
N TYR A 91 -1.59 7.98 12.90
CA TYR A 91 -0.15 7.66 12.86
C TYR A 91 0.43 7.71 11.44
N LYS A 92 -0.28 8.29 10.46
CA LYS A 92 0.15 8.34 9.05
C LYS A 92 1.60 8.80 8.90
N ASP A 93 1.96 9.92 9.50
CA ASP A 93 3.29 10.51 9.31
C ASP A 93 4.40 9.65 9.93
N VAL A 94 4.13 9.03 11.07
CA VAL A 94 5.03 8.05 11.70
C VAL A 94 5.24 6.83 10.79
N LEU A 95 4.16 6.32 10.17
CA LEU A 95 4.24 5.20 9.24
C LEU A 95 5.03 5.57 7.98
N LEU A 96 4.72 6.72 7.36
CA LEU A 96 5.42 7.22 6.17
C LEU A 96 6.90 7.45 6.45
N GLN A 97 7.24 8.07 7.57
CA GLN A 97 8.63 8.29 7.99
C GLN A 97 9.38 6.95 8.13
N LYS A 98 8.80 5.98 8.84
CA LYS A 98 9.40 4.64 8.99
C LYS A 98 9.62 3.95 7.65
N MET A 99 8.64 4.00 6.75
CA MET A 99 8.74 3.39 5.42
C MET A 99 9.83 4.06 4.57
N ARG A 100 9.82 5.39 4.48
CA ARG A 100 10.80 6.16 3.71
C ARG A 100 12.22 5.96 4.26
N ALA A 101 12.39 6.00 5.58
CA ALA A 101 13.70 5.89 6.23
C ALA A 101 14.31 4.48 6.19
N LYS A 102 13.50 3.42 6.14
CA LYS A 102 13.98 2.04 6.29
C LYS A 102 13.87 1.16 5.05
N SER A 103 13.04 1.51 4.07
CA SER A 103 12.83 0.65 2.89
C SER A 103 13.85 0.88 1.77
N GLY A 104 14.39 2.10 1.62
CA GLY A 104 15.18 2.48 0.45
C GLY A 104 14.39 2.44 -0.87
N ILE A 105 13.05 2.41 -0.78
CA ILE A 105 12.12 2.28 -1.89
C ILE A 105 11.23 3.53 -1.93
N GLU A 106 10.81 3.95 -3.13
CA GLU A 106 9.86 5.04 -3.27
C GLU A 106 8.53 4.70 -2.59
N VAL A 107 8.13 5.55 -1.64
CA VAL A 107 6.84 5.46 -0.96
C VAL A 107 5.89 6.46 -1.60
N ILE A 108 4.80 5.94 -2.15
CA ILE A 108 3.77 6.67 -2.87
C ILE A 108 2.50 6.68 -2.02
N GLU A 109 1.95 7.87 -1.82
CA GLU A 109 0.76 8.08 -0.99
C GLU A 109 -0.49 7.95 -1.86
N GLY A 110 -1.29 6.93 -1.60
CA GLY A 110 -2.54 6.66 -2.31
C GLY A 110 -2.52 5.37 -3.13
N THR A 111 -3.72 4.88 -3.43
CA THR A 111 -3.96 3.74 -4.33
C THR A 111 -5.10 4.09 -5.30
N HIS A 112 -6.32 3.64 -5.03
CA HIS A 112 -7.51 3.90 -5.82
C HIS A 112 -8.17 5.23 -5.44
N PRO A 113 -8.97 5.83 -6.34
CA PRO A 113 -9.70 7.07 -6.04
C PRO A 113 -11.10 6.84 -5.43
N TYR A 114 -11.60 5.59 -5.38
CA TYR A 114 -12.98 5.26 -4.99
C TYR A 114 -13.34 5.64 -3.53
N LYS A 115 -13.94 6.81 -3.36
CA LYS A 115 -14.47 7.34 -2.10
C LYS A 115 -15.96 7.69 -2.28
N PRO A 116 -16.84 7.41 -1.31
CA PRO A 116 -18.21 7.91 -1.35
C PRO A 116 -18.20 9.45 -1.29
N GLU A 117 -18.88 10.12 -2.21
CA GLU A 117 -18.99 11.60 -2.22
C GLU A 117 -20.19 12.08 -1.39
N ASN A 118 -21.35 11.42 -1.53
CA ASN A 118 -22.58 11.73 -0.80
C ASN A 118 -23.15 10.46 -0.19
N ILE A 119 -23.28 10.41 1.14
CA ILE A 119 -23.82 9.23 1.86
C ILE A 119 -25.35 9.33 2.02
N PHE A 120 -25.88 10.55 2.14
CA PHE A 120 -27.30 10.83 2.34
C PHE A 120 -27.84 11.85 1.33
N GLY A 121 -27.29 11.84 0.11
CA GLY A 121 -27.83 12.66 -0.98
C GLY A 121 -29.26 12.28 -1.33
#